data_AF-A0A2V3HZ70-F1
#
_entry.id   AF-A0A2V3HZ70-F1
#
_cell.length_a   1.000
_cell.length_b   1.000
_cell.length_c   1.000
_cell.angle_alpha   90.00
_cell.angle_beta   90.00
_cell.angle_gamma   90.00
#
_symmetry.space_group_name_H-M   'P 1'
#
loop_
_entity.id
_entity.type
_entity.pdbx_description
1 polymer ?
#
loop_
_entity_poly.entity_id
_entity_poly.type
_entity_poly.pdbx_seq_one_letter_code
_entity_poly.pdbx_strand_id
1 'polypeptide(L)'
;MSDWSSKNPYMAELTENYCLTTEYSNKETRHFSVALGDSDLDYKAGDALAIIPHNPPELVADLLALLGFSGEETVETHLGEQEVGHALLHTYEIHRLNKKFIKGLEPKFDSSARPVEVRLVGRNRAAV
;
A
#
# COMPACT_ATOMS: atom_id res chain seq x y z
N MET A 1 -23.42 -11.47 16.35
CA MET A 1 -22.85 -10.43 15.46
C MET A 1 -21.38 -10.43 15.74
N SER A 2 -20.57 -10.70 14.74
CA SER A 2 -19.11 -10.70 14.84
C SER A 2 -18.58 -9.29 15.15
N ASP A 3 -17.63 -9.16 16.08
CA ASP A 3 -17.01 -7.89 16.50
C ASP A 3 -15.93 -7.37 15.52
N TRP A 4 -15.84 -7.96 14.33
CA TRP A 4 -14.88 -7.61 13.30
C TRP A 4 -15.36 -6.40 12.49
N SER A 5 -14.43 -5.48 12.20
CA SER A 5 -14.69 -4.27 11.42
C SER A 5 -13.42 -3.80 10.72
N SER A 6 -13.51 -2.73 9.91
CA SER A 6 -12.31 -2.14 9.30
C SER A 6 -11.28 -1.63 10.31
N LYS A 7 -11.69 -1.33 11.55
CA LYS A 7 -10.79 -0.90 12.65
C LYS A 7 -10.35 -2.06 13.54
N ASN A 8 -10.96 -3.22 13.40
CA ASN A 8 -10.64 -4.46 14.10
C ASN A 8 -10.78 -5.61 13.09
N PRO A 9 -9.84 -5.76 12.14
CA PRO A 9 -9.96 -6.74 11.08
C PRO A 9 -9.70 -8.16 11.60
N TYR A 10 -10.36 -9.15 11.01
CA TYR A 10 -10.06 -10.55 11.29
C TYR A 10 -8.82 -10.99 10.50
N MET A 11 -7.84 -11.57 11.20
CA MET A 11 -6.65 -12.17 10.57
C MET A 11 -7.02 -13.54 10.01
N ALA A 12 -7.38 -13.56 8.73
CA ALA A 12 -7.79 -14.77 8.02
C ALA A 12 -6.63 -15.43 7.26
N GLU A 13 -6.71 -16.75 7.10
CA GLU A 13 -5.78 -17.51 6.25
C GLU A 13 -6.22 -17.46 4.78
N LEU A 14 -5.26 -17.24 3.88
CA LEU A 14 -5.48 -17.39 2.43
C LEU A 14 -5.20 -18.83 2.02
N THR A 15 -6.24 -19.61 1.71
CA THR A 15 -6.14 -21.04 1.44
C THR A 15 -5.85 -21.37 -0.02
N GLU A 16 -6.27 -20.51 -0.94
CA GLU A 16 -6.03 -20.69 -2.37
C GLU A 16 -5.59 -19.38 -3.02
N ASN A 17 -4.68 -19.50 -3.97
CA ASN A 17 -4.17 -18.38 -4.75
C ASN A 17 -3.66 -18.87 -6.11
N TYR A 18 -4.44 -18.70 -7.17
CA TYR A 18 -4.02 -19.12 -8.52
C TYR A 18 -4.43 -18.13 -9.60
N CYS A 19 -3.65 -18.11 -10.68
CA CYS A 19 -3.90 -17.25 -11.82
C CYS A 19 -5.02 -17.84 -12.69
N LEU A 20 -6.02 -17.01 -13.02
CA LEU A 20 -7.13 -17.34 -13.93
C LEU A 20 -6.82 -16.98 -15.38
N THR A 21 -5.84 -16.12 -15.60
CA THR A 21 -5.42 -15.66 -16.93
C THR A 21 -4.28 -16.50 -17.48
N THR A 22 -4.20 -16.58 -18.81
CA THR A 22 -3.12 -17.28 -19.50
C THR A 22 -1.85 -16.43 -19.56
N GLU A 23 -0.71 -17.06 -19.85
CA GLU A 23 0.59 -16.38 -20.03
C GLU A 23 0.60 -15.35 -21.18
N TYR A 24 -0.33 -15.46 -22.13
CA TYR A 24 -0.47 -14.52 -23.25
C TYR A 24 -1.36 -13.31 -22.93
N SER A 25 -1.92 -13.25 -21.71
CA SER A 25 -2.79 -12.15 -21.28
C SER A 25 -1.96 -10.94 -20.87
N ASN A 26 -2.38 -9.75 -21.30
CA ASN A 26 -1.83 -8.45 -20.86
C ASN A 26 -2.34 -8.00 -19.47
N LYS A 27 -2.91 -8.94 -18.71
CA LYS A 27 -3.48 -8.73 -17.39
C LYS A 27 -3.34 -10.02 -16.61
N GLU A 28 -2.98 -9.90 -15.34
CA GLU A 28 -3.06 -10.98 -14.38
C GLU A 28 -4.35 -10.85 -13.56
N THR A 29 -5.23 -11.86 -13.63
CA THR A 29 -6.40 -11.98 -12.74
C THR A 29 -6.24 -13.23 -11.90
N ARG A 30 -6.40 -13.11 -10.58
CA ARG A 30 -6.19 -14.21 -9.65
C ARG A 30 -7.46 -14.56 -8.89
N HIS A 31 -7.63 -15.85 -8.63
CA HIS A 31 -8.61 -16.38 -7.69
C HIS A 31 -7.98 -16.49 -6.31
N PHE A 32 -8.72 -16.08 -5.30
CA PHE A 32 -8.32 -16.15 -3.90
C PHE A 32 -9.45 -16.77 -3.09
N SER A 33 -9.11 -17.72 -2.21
CA SER A 33 -10.01 -18.26 -1.20
C SER A 33 -9.48 -17.90 0.18
N VAL A 34 -10.35 -17.31 1.02
CA VAL A 34 -10.00 -16.85 2.37
C VAL A 34 -10.81 -17.65 3.38
N ALA A 35 -10.15 -18.32 4.32
CA ALA A 35 -10.81 -19.07 5.37
C ALA A 35 -11.40 -18.13 6.43
N LEU A 36 -12.70 -18.26 6.69
CA LEU A 36 -13.36 -17.52 7.77
C LEU A 36 -13.07 -18.08 9.15
N GLY A 37 -12.52 -19.30 9.25
CA GLY A 37 -12.12 -19.92 10.53
C GLY A 37 -13.22 -19.83 11.59
N ASP A 38 -12.80 -19.46 12.81
CA ASP A 38 -13.68 -19.29 13.97
C ASP A 38 -14.19 -17.83 14.11
N SER A 39 -14.25 -17.06 13.01
CA SER A 39 -14.59 -15.62 13.06
C SER A 39 -16.07 -15.32 13.29
N ASP A 40 -16.96 -16.30 13.11
CA ASP A 40 -18.41 -16.13 13.05
C ASP A 40 -18.87 -15.06 12.03
N LEU A 41 -18.03 -14.75 11.02
CA LEU A 41 -18.40 -13.85 9.92
C LEU A 41 -19.43 -14.51 9.01
N ASP A 42 -20.47 -13.74 8.68
CA ASP A 42 -21.49 -14.12 7.71
C ASP A 42 -21.51 -13.08 6.58
N TYR A 43 -21.75 -13.54 5.35
CA TYR A 43 -21.81 -12.68 4.17
C TYR A 43 -22.76 -13.27 3.13
N LYS A 44 -23.25 -12.41 2.23
CA LYS A 44 -24.15 -12.78 1.14
C LYS A 44 -23.48 -12.56 -0.20
N ALA A 45 -23.96 -13.28 -1.21
CA ALA A 45 -23.56 -13.04 -2.59
C ALA A 45 -23.88 -11.58 -2.98
N GLY A 46 -22.86 -10.85 -3.41
CA GLY A 46 -22.93 -9.42 -3.70
C GLY A 46 -22.26 -8.52 -2.65
N ASP A 47 -21.96 -9.06 -1.45
CA ASP A 47 -21.16 -8.35 -0.46
C ASP A 47 -19.70 -8.24 -0.90
N ALA A 48 -18.98 -7.25 -0.35
CA ALA A 48 -17.57 -7.02 -0.64
C ALA A 48 -16.71 -7.36 0.58
N LEU A 49 -15.55 -7.96 0.32
CA LEU A 49 -14.52 -8.22 1.34
C LEU A 49 -13.50 -7.07 1.35
N ALA A 50 -13.31 -6.43 2.50
CA ALA A 50 -12.24 -5.46 2.70
C ALA A 50 -10.94 -6.18 3.08
N ILE A 51 -9.87 -5.90 2.35
CA ILE A 51 -8.52 -6.40 2.64
C ILE A 51 -7.67 -5.22 3.08
N ILE A 52 -6.90 -5.38 4.16
CA ILE A 52 -5.93 -4.39 4.65
C ILE A 52 -4.52 -4.86 4.22
N PRO A 53 -3.97 -4.32 3.11
CA PRO A 53 -2.65 -4.70 2.65
C PRO A 53 -1.55 -3.97 3.42
N HIS A 54 -0.32 -4.44 3.24
CA HIS A 54 0.90 -3.69 3.56
C HIS A 54 1.68 -3.44 2.28
N ASN A 55 2.57 -2.45 2.28
CA ASN A 55 3.44 -2.20 1.14
C ASN A 55 4.49 -3.32 0.98
N PRO A 56 5.07 -3.48 -0.23
CA PRO A 56 6.19 -4.39 -0.42
C PRO A 56 7.39 -3.99 0.46
N PRO A 57 7.92 -4.90 1.30
CA PRO A 57 9.03 -4.57 2.20
C PRO A 57 10.28 -4.04 1.48
N GLU A 58 10.55 -4.54 0.28
CA GLU A 58 11.65 -4.10 -0.58
C GLU A 58 11.50 -2.64 -1.01
N LEU A 59 10.29 -2.19 -1.32
CA LEU A 59 10.01 -0.80 -1.69
C LEU A 59 10.21 0.13 -0.50
N VAL A 60 9.84 -0.32 0.71
CA VAL A 60 10.08 0.43 1.96
C VAL A 60 11.58 0.54 2.21
N ALA A 61 12.32 -0.56 2.09
CA ALA A 61 13.77 -0.58 2.29
C ALA A 61 14.50 0.34 1.30
N ASP A 62 14.15 0.28 0.01
CA ASP A 62 14.71 1.15 -1.03
C ASP A 62 14.48 2.64 -0.71
N LEU A 63 13.27 2.98 -0.24
CA LEU A 63 12.92 4.35 0.10
C LEU A 63 13.69 4.85 1.32
N LEU A 64 13.79 4.03 2.37
CA LEU A 64 14.56 4.37 3.58
C LEU A 64 16.03 4.58 3.24
N ALA A 65 16.63 3.67 2.47
CA ALA A 65 18.02 3.75 2.03
C ALA A 65 18.29 4.99 1.17
N LEU A 66 17.40 5.30 0.22
CA LEU A 66 17.50 6.49 -0.64
C LEU A 66 17.51 7.79 0.17
N LEU A 67 16.75 7.83 1.26
CA LEU A 67 16.59 9.00 2.12
C LEU A 67 17.58 9.02 3.30
N GLY A 68 18.35 7.94 3.51
CA GLY A 68 19.31 7.83 4.60
C GLY A 68 18.67 7.60 5.97
N PHE A 69 17.47 7.02 6.03
CA PHE A 69 16.79 6.65 7.28
C PHE A 69 17.11 5.20 7.67
N SER A 70 17.23 4.95 8.97
CA SER A 70 17.38 3.61 9.54
C SER A 70 16.05 2.83 9.55
N GLY A 71 14.93 3.54 9.63
CA GLY A 71 13.60 2.95 9.80
C GLY A 71 13.09 3.01 11.24
N GLU A 72 13.99 3.19 12.21
CA GLU A 72 13.69 3.22 13.65
C GLU A 72 13.35 4.63 14.16
N GLU A 73 13.47 5.65 13.30
CA GLU A 73 13.16 7.02 13.67
C GLU A 73 11.67 7.16 14.03
N THR A 74 11.40 7.71 15.22
CA THR A 74 10.03 7.97 15.65
C THR A 74 9.43 9.13 14.87
N VAL A 75 8.23 8.92 14.31
CA VAL A 75 7.45 9.92 13.59
C VAL A 75 6.04 10.00 14.14
N GLU A 76 5.47 11.21 14.15
CA GLU A 76 4.07 11.43 14.49
C GLU A 76 3.18 11.12 13.27
N THR A 77 2.17 10.29 13.48
CA THR A 77 1.19 9.92 12.44
C THR A 77 -0.23 10.17 12.91
N HIS A 78 -1.20 10.01 12.01
CA HIS A 78 -2.62 10.12 12.38
C HIS A 78 -3.10 9.02 13.35
N LEU A 79 -2.29 7.99 13.58
CA LEU A 79 -2.55 6.90 14.54
C LEU A 79 -1.71 7.03 15.83
N GLY A 80 -0.92 8.10 15.96
CA GLY A 80 0.04 8.30 17.06
C GLY A 80 1.50 8.15 16.61
N GLU A 81 2.40 8.11 17.59
CA GLU A 81 3.83 7.91 17.36
C GLU A 81 4.14 6.48 16.93
N GLN A 82 4.98 6.32 15.91
CA GLN A 82 5.46 5.04 15.42
C GLN A 82 6.82 5.19 14.73
N GLU A 83 7.52 4.08 14.53
CA GLU A 83 8.75 4.04 13.72
C GLU A 83 8.43 4.31 12.24
N VAL A 84 9.28 5.10 11.57
CA VAL A 84 9.06 5.49 10.17
C VAL A 84 8.99 4.27 9.24
N GLY A 85 9.74 3.22 9.51
CA GLY A 85 9.67 1.96 8.76
C GLY A 85 8.30 1.29 8.89
N HIS A 86 7.75 1.23 10.10
CA HIS A 86 6.41 0.70 10.34
C HIS A 86 5.34 1.54 9.65
N ALA A 87 5.48 2.87 9.71
CA ALA A 87 4.57 3.81 9.08
C ALA A 87 4.53 3.64 7.55
N LEU A 88 5.69 3.53 6.92
CA LEU A 88 5.81 3.30 5.48
C LEU A 88 5.31 1.91 5.07
N LEU A 89 5.43 0.90 5.94
CA LEU A 89 4.99 -0.45 5.63
C LEU A 89 3.47 -0.63 5.76
N HIS A 90 2.85 -0.09 6.83
CA HIS A 90 1.46 -0.41 7.18
C HIS A 90 0.50 0.79 7.18
N THR A 91 0.99 2.02 7.29
CA THR A 91 0.13 3.19 7.54
C THR A 91 -0.09 4.07 6.30
N TYR A 92 0.91 4.19 5.43
CA TYR A 92 0.88 5.12 4.30
C TYR A 92 0.96 4.42 2.94
N GLU A 93 0.31 5.00 1.92
CA GLU A 93 0.47 4.59 0.53
C GLU A 93 1.76 5.22 -0.05
N ILE A 94 2.73 4.39 -0.45
CA ILE A 94 4.04 4.89 -0.94
C ILE A 94 4.24 4.69 -2.45
N HIS A 95 3.35 3.97 -3.12
CA HIS A 95 3.48 3.60 -4.52
C HIS A 95 2.65 4.48 -5.48
N ARG A 96 1.96 5.51 -4.97
CA ARG A 96 1.08 6.37 -5.77
C ARG A 96 1.54 7.82 -5.81
N LEU A 97 2.00 8.24 -6.98
CA LEU A 97 2.30 9.65 -7.24
C LEU A 97 1.05 10.39 -7.72
N ASN A 98 0.74 11.52 -7.06
CA ASN A 98 -0.33 12.40 -7.45
C ASN A 98 0.11 13.87 -7.45
N LYS A 99 -0.66 14.75 -8.10
CA LYS A 99 -0.32 16.18 -8.22
C LYS A 99 -0.18 16.89 -6.88
N LYS A 100 -0.95 16.50 -5.86
CA LYS A 100 -0.88 17.12 -4.52
C LYS A 100 0.42 16.74 -3.83
N PHE A 101 0.81 15.47 -3.91
CA PHE A 101 2.08 14.98 -3.37
C PHE A 101 3.26 15.75 -3.95
N ILE A 102 3.34 15.86 -5.28
CA ILE A 102 4.42 16.57 -5.98
C ILE A 102 4.49 18.05 -5.53
N LYS A 103 3.35 18.74 -5.50
CA LYS A 103 3.31 20.14 -5.03
C LYS A 103 3.71 20.28 -3.56
N GLY A 104 3.42 19.29 -2.73
CA GLY A 104 3.83 19.27 -1.33
C GLY A 104 5.33 19.06 -1.11
N LEU A 105 6.05 18.54 -2.12
CA LEU A 105 7.51 18.42 -2.09
C LEU A 105 8.23 19.71 -2.44
N GLU A 106 7.60 20.59 -3.23
CA GLU A 106 8.21 21.84 -3.70
C GLU A 106 8.85 22.67 -2.57
N PRO A 107 8.19 22.91 -1.42
CA PRO A 107 8.77 23.67 -0.31
C PRO A 107 9.90 22.93 0.43
N LYS A 108 10.10 21.63 0.18
CA LYS A 108 11.12 20.81 0.83
C LYS A 108 12.43 20.75 0.03
N PHE A 109 12.46 21.29 -1.19
CA PHE A 109 13.69 21.41 -1.96
C PHE A 109 14.52 22.60 -1.46
N ASP A 110 15.84 22.42 -1.42
CA ASP A 110 16.75 23.51 -1.11
C ASP A 110 16.68 24.58 -2.21
N SER A 111 16.64 25.84 -1.81
CA SER A 111 16.60 27.00 -2.71
C SER A 111 17.88 27.19 -3.53
N SER A 112 19.00 26.55 -3.14
CA SER A 112 20.21 26.45 -3.95
C SER A 112 20.17 25.32 -4.99
N ALA A 113 19.14 24.48 -4.99
CA ALA A 113 18.98 23.44 -5.99
C ALA A 113 18.54 24.04 -7.33
N ARG A 114 18.90 23.37 -8.43
CA ARG A 114 18.45 23.76 -9.78
C ARG A 114 16.91 23.83 -9.81
N PRO A 115 16.31 24.75 -10.60
CA PRO A 115 14.87 24.80 -10.77
C PRO A 115 14.33 23.42 -11.15
N VAL A 116 13.45 22.86 -10.31
CA VAL A 116 12.83 21.56 -10.56
C VAL A 116 11.53 21.80 -11.33
N GLU A 117 11.53 21.53 -12.64
CA GLU A 117 10.29 21.52 -13.42
C GLU A 117 9.65 20.13 -13.32
N VAL A 118 8.45 20.06 -12.73
CA VAL A 118 7.69 18.80 -12.71
C VAL A 118 6.59 18.84 -13.76
N ARG A 119 6.79 18.08 -14.84
CA ARG A 119 5.79 17.90 -15.89
C ARG A 119 5.31 16.45 -15.90
N LEU A 120 3.99 16.26 -15.97
CA LEU A 120 3.43 14.97 -16.35
C LEU A 120 3.74 14.72 -17.82
N VAL A 121 4.78 13.92 -18.10
CA VAL A 121 5.24 13.62 -19.46
C VAL A 121 4.31 12.63 -20.17
N GLY A 122 3.64 11.76 -19.40
CA GLY A 122 2.65 10.82 -19.89
C GLY A 122 2.15 9.93 -18.76
N ARG A 123 1.10 9.15 -19.02
CA ARG A 123 0.74 8.00 -18.18
C ARG A 123 1.04 6.75 -18.99
N ASN A 124 2.11 6.05 -18.64
CA ASN A 124 2.33 4.72 -19.16
C ASN A 124 1.68 3.74 -18.18
N ARG A 125 0.72 2.96 -18.65
CA ARG A 125 0.23 1.79 -17.92
C ARG A 125 1.03 0.63 -18.49
N ALA A 126 2.02 0.16 -17.74
CA ALA A 126 2.58 -1.16 -18.05
C ALA A 126 1.41 -2.15 -17.91
N ALA A 127 1.09 -2.83 -19.01
CA ALA A 127 0.41 -4.10 -18.91
C ALA A 127 1.40 -5.04 -18.22
N VAL A 128 0.99 -5.60 -17.08
CA VAL A 128 1.66 -6.74 -16.48
C VAL A 128 1.20 -7.97 -17.25
#